data_AF-A0AAE1M1E2-F1
#
_entry.id   AF-A0AAE1M1E2-F1
#
_cell.length_a   1.000
_cell.length_b   1.000
_cell.length_c   1.000
_cell.angle_alpha   90.00
_cell.angle_beta   90.00
_cell.angle_gamma   90.00
#
_symmetry.space_group_name_H-M   'P 1'
#
loop_
_entity.id
_entity.type
_entity.pdbx_description
1 polymer ?
#
loop_
_entity_poly.entity_id
_entity_poly.type
_entity_poly.pdbx_seq_one_letter_code
_entity_poly.pdbx_strand_id
1 'polypeptide(L)'
;MEDEARMSWLSGRPQRVLNLRRPAELSSTNMEYCAQWSVMDDQIMLTLPSANSVTSPSLIFMADINASLGTEDNIVEFQRVVDLPYHATSSRLLGNQAGESKLILRTHDLTGNVNNERTLTAEATDGEIALHGSSVAICVYDGSDNSFVSCLGKSNQIAIWDTESGNLTRIDIPQDERAPQCHRGNFQFATPSHIALGGHLDPSHDKPYSLQRSIPITTSEQNKGRLFHQHENFEYGNDHDAIAIPGSSAHNDVVVHHHQHQSRFTVADVGLLTGEIPSEAQPTPGYFMDKDLFKDLFHVFSDKANARTLYGSLFDRLPSLVGNKLLVQEHIEEYEHDEDNYHGYHASHSSFGTFQVLYLYDFDQGRCKALRQLSPGSERQDLETRLKERNPNANVVVMSRMFYTSIEEEEDTEKDTSAEWKTHMRQVWETKWAREKGEAKFPTLEYDDPPEGCNDPRMLYTRSMVCLPKIRDGEALAMTTSAIIELPTAKADGYVHYFGTE
;
A
#
# COMPACT_ATOMS: atom_id res chain seq x y z
N MET A 1 25.22 8.08 -5.77
CA MET A 1 24.64 6.97 -4.97
C MET A 1 23.56 7.50 -4.01
N GLU A 2 23.79 7.82 -2.74
CA GLU A 2 22.69 8.28 -1.82
C GLU A 2 21.84 9.44 -2.39
N ASP A 3 22.46 10.61 -2.68
CA ASP A 3 21.77 11.76 -3.30
C ASP A 3 21.23 11.46 -4.72
N GLU A 4 21.71 10.40 -5.35
CA GLU A 4 21.31 9.98 -6.69
C GLU A 4 20.09 9.05 -6.66
N ALA A 5 19.97 8.17 -5.66
CA ALA A 5 18.76 7.39 -5.40
C ALA A 5 17.61 8.31 -4.98
N ARG A 6 17.86 9.16 -3.98
CA ARG A 6 16.92 10.18 -3.50
C ARG A 6 16.37 11.06 -4.62
N MET A 7 17.25 11.56 -5.50
CA MET A 7 16.82 12.36 -6.65
C MET A 7 16.07 11.54 -7.72
N SER A 8 16.27 10.23 -7.82
CA SER A 8 15.52 9.36 -8.73
C SER A 8 14.08 9.14 -8.25
N TRP A 9 13.91 8.79 -6.98
CA TRP A 9 12.58 8.64 -6.37
C TRP A 9 11.83 9.98 -6.41
N LEU A 10 12.45 11.07 -5.96
CA LEU A 10 11.81 12.39 -5.96
C LEU A 10 11.46 12.90 -7.37
N SER A 11 12.31 12.66 -8.38
CA SER A 11 11.98 13.03 -9.78
C SER A 11 11.05 12.05 -10.49
N GLY A 12 10.60 10.99 -9.81
CA GLY A 12 9.76 9.93 -10.38
C GLY A 12 10.37 9.19 -11.57
N ARG A 13 11.70 9.20 -11.75
CA ARG A 13 12.37 8.58 -12.92
C ARG A 13 13.44 7.57 -12.47
N PRO A 14 13.41 6.32 -12.94
CA PRO A 14 14.42 5.32 -12.58
C PRO A 14 15.80 5.66 -13.17
N GLN A 15 16.87 5.21 -12.50
CA GLN A 15 18.25 5.28 -12.98
C GLN A 15 18.50 4.30 -14.14
N ARG A 16 17.95 3.08 -14.02
CA ARG A 16 18.11 1.98 -14.98
C ARG A 16 16.77 1.26 -15.19
N VAL A 17 16.61 0.66 -16.36
CA VAL A 17 15.49 -0.26 -16.64
C VAL A 17 16.07 -1.61 -17.08
N LEU A 18 15.84 -2.64 -16.28
CA LEU A 18 16.24 -4.02 -16.56
C LEU A 18 15.04 -4.79 -17.15
N ASN A 19 15.29 -5.77 -18.00
CA ASN A 19 14.22 -6.66 -18.49
C ASN A 19 14.08 -7.84 -17.52
N LEU A 20 12.88 -8.09 -17.00
CA LEU A 20 12.57 -9.20 -16.09
C LEU A 20 12.11 -10.41 -16.90
N ARG A 21 13.06 -11.29 -17.24
CA ARG A 21 12.84 -12.43 -18.12
C ARG A 21 11.97 -13.49 -17.45
N ARG A 22 10.84 -13.81 -18.05
CA ARG A 22 9.90 -14.81 -17.52
C ARG A 22 10.49 -16.23 -17.59
N PRO A 23 10.21 -17.11 -16.60
CA PRO A 23 10.56 -18.51 -16.73
C PRO A 23 9.71 -19.19 -17.82
N ALA A 24 10.23 -20.24 -18.43
CA ALA A 24 9.55 -20.94 -19.52
C ALA A 24 8.22 -21.58 -19.07
N GLU A 25 8.14 -21.98 -17.81
CA GLU A 25 6.96 -22.55 -17.14
C GLU A 25 5.83 -21.52 -16.90
N LEU A 26 6.09 -20.20 -16.97
CA LEU A 26 5.05 -19.18 -16.90
C LEU A 26 4.29 -19.12 -18.23
N SER A 27 3.19 -19.86 -18.29
CA SER A 27 2.30 -19.99 -19.45
C SER A 27 0.86 -19.60 -19.11
N SER A 28 0.02 -19.39 -20.12
CA SER A 28 -1.36 -18.91 -19.90
C SER A 28 -2.23 -19.93 -19.17
N THR A 29 -1.92 -21.23 -19.28
CA THR A 29 -2.65 -22.29 -18.58
C THR A 29 -2.35 -22.34 -17.08
N ASN A 30 -1.25 -21.73 -16.63
CA ASN A 30 -0.82 -21.72 -15.23
C ASN A 30 -1.01 -20.33 -14.59
N MET A 31 -0.88 -19.25 -15.39
CA MET A 31 -1.04 -17.86 -14.94
C MET A 31 -2.47 -17.55 -14.46
N GLU A 32 -3.49 -17.98 -15.21
CA GLU A 32 -4.85 -17.44 -15.08
C GLU A 32 -5.54 -17.75 -13.73
N TYR A 33 -5.06 -18.76 -12.98
CA TYR A 33 -5.63 -19.14 -11.68
C TYR A 33 -4.61 -19.54 -10.59
N CYS A 34 -3.32 -19.71 -10.91
CA CYS A 34 -2.37 -20.40 -10.02
C CYS A 34 -1.01 -19.71 -9.79
N ALA A 35 -0.70 -18.61 -10.49
CA ALA A 35 0.58 -17.91 -10.29
C ALA A 35 0.54 -17.06 -9.02
N GLN A 36 1.41 -17.37 -8.06
CA GLN A 36 1.55 -16.58 -6.83
C GLN A 36 2.84 -15.77 -6.86
N TRP A 37 2.69 -14.46 -6.68
CA TRP A 37 3.79 -13.51 -6.63
C TRP A 37 4.11 -13.12 -5.19
N SER A 38 5.39 -12.87 -4.93
CA SER A 38 5.83 -12.18 -3.72
C SER A 38 7.06 -11.34 -4.06
N VAL A 39 7.15 -10.15 -3.45
CA VAL A 39 8.25 -9.21 -3.67
C VAL A 39 8.67 -8.65 -2.31
N MET A 40 9.97 -8.60 -2.04
CA MET A 40 10.51 -8.17 -0.74
C MET A 40 12.00 -7.85 -0.89
N ASP A 41 12.45 -6.70 -0.39
CA ASP A 41 13.89 -6.35 -0.28
C ASP A 41 14.70 -6.62 -1.59
N ASP A 42 14.18 -6.13 -2.72
CA ASP A 42 14.74 -6.29 -4.08
C ASP A 42 14.82 -7.74 -4.61
N GLN A 43 14.21 -8.70 -3.92
CA GLN A 43 13.96 -10.06 -4.41
C GLN A 43 12.52 -10.22 -4.91
N ILE A 44 12.35 -11.12 -5.89
CA ILE A 44 11.08 -11.43 -6.53
C ILE A 44 10.92 -12.96 -6.54
N MET A 45 9.81 -13.46 -5.99
CA MET A 45 9.46 -14.87 -6.02
C MET A 45 8.20 -15.11 -6.83
N LEU A 46 8.24 -16.17 -7.63
CA LEU A 46 7.10 -16.73 -8.35
C LEU A 46 6.90 -18.19 -7.91
N THR A 47 5.70 -18.52 -7.42
CA THR A 47 5.27 -19.92 -7.27
C THR A 47 4.29 -20.27 -8.38
N LEU A 48 4.51 -21.41 -9.03
CA LEU A 48 3.66 -22.00 -10.08
C LEU A 48 3.34 -23.46 -9.75
N PRO A 49 2.20 -24.01 -10.20
CA PRO A 49 1.99 -25.45 -10.17
C PRO A 49 2.88 -26.15 -11.22
N SER A 50 3.42 -27.32 -10.90
CA SER A 50 4.32 -28.09 -11.78
C SER A 50 3.63 -28.70 -13.01
N ALA A 51 2.30 -28.63 -13.06
CA ALA A 51 1.44 -29.08 -14.14
C ALA A 51 0.12 -28.29 -14.10
N ASN A 52 -0.72 -28.43 -15.13
CA ASN A 52 -1.97 -27.69 -15.31
C ASN A 52 -3.10 -28.19 -14.38
N SER A 53 -2.88 -28.17 -13.05
CA SER A 53 -3.89 -28.51 -12.03
C SER A 53 -3.56 -27.83 -10.70
N VAL A 54 -4.58 -27.27 -10.05
CA VAL A 54 -4.53 -26.59 -8.75
C VAL A 54 -4.06 -27.47 -7.58
N THR A 55 -4.00 -28.79 -7.76
CA THR A 55 -3.47 -29.74 -6.75
C THR A 55 -2.06 -30.23 -7.06
N SER A 56 -1.39 -29.67 -8.07
CA SER A 56 -0.05 -30.12 -8.47
C SER A 56 1.02 -29.69 -7.45
N PRO A 57 2.13 -30.46 -7.31
CA PRO A 57 3.36 -30.01 -6.67
C PRO A 57 3.76 -28.59 -7.11
N SER A 58 4.21 -27.73 -6.19
CA SER A 58 4.58 -26.34 -6.52
C SER A 58 6.04 -26.20 -6.94
N LEU A 59 6.31 -25.35 -7.91
CA LEU A 59 7.64 -24.91 -8.34
C LEU A 59 7.87 -23.48 -7.85
N ILE A 60 9.00 -23.24 -7.18
CA ILE A 60 9.42 -21.90 -6.74
C ILE A 60 10.56 -21.40 -7.62
N PHE A 61 10.39 -20.20 -8.15
CA PHE A 61 11.39 -19.44 -8.88
C PHE A 61 11.73 -18.16 -8.12
N MET A 62 13.00 -17.81 -8.10
CA MET A 62 13.56 -16.61 -7.45
C MET A 62 14.30 -15.76 -8.48
N ALA A 63 14.15 -14.45 -8.36
CA ALA A 63 14.94 -13.45 -9.06
C ALA A 63 15.45 -12.42 -8.04
N ASP A 64 16.69 -11.98 -8.22
CA ASP A 64 17.37 -11.01 -7.35
C ASP A 64 17.83 -9.83 -8.22
N ILE A 65 17.32 -8.62 -7.93
CA ILE A 65 17.62 -7.43 -8.74
C ILE A 65 19.09 -7.02 -8.55
N ASN A 66 19.59 -7.10 -7.31
CA ASN A 66 20.93 -6.66 -6.93
C ASN A 66 22.02 -7.54 -7.58
N ALA A 67 21.80 -8.84 -7.70
CA ALA A 67 22.65 -9.75 -8.45
C ALA A 67 22.84 -9.33 -9.92
N SER A 68 21.80 -8.78 -10.55
CA SER A 68 21.83 -8.30 -11.94
C SER A 68 22.38 -6.87 -12.12
N LEU A 69 22.47 -6.05 -11.06
CA LEU A 69 23.00 -4.68 -11.20
C LEU A 69 24.47 -4.66 -11.65
N GLY A 70 25.24 -5.68 -11.29
CA GLY A 70 26.64 -5.85 -11.67
C GLY A 70 26.89 -6.38 -13.09
N THR A 71 25.85 -6.71 -13.87
CA THR A 71 25.99 -7.25 -15.23
C THR A 71 25.72 -6.20 -16.31
N GLU A 72 26.40 -6.35 -17.46
CA GLU A 72 26.21 -5.47 -18.63
C GLU A 72 24.89 -5.76 -19.37
N ASP A 73 24.35 -6.97 -19.25
CA ASP A 73 23.21 -7.47 -20.01
C ASP A 73 21.86 -6.79 -19.65
N ASN A 74 21.77 -6.12 -18.49
CA ASN A 74 20.56 -5.46 -17.99
C ASN A 74 19.31 -6.38 -17.99
N ILE A 75 19.51 -7.64 -17.59
CA ILE A 75 18.46 -8.66 -17.49
C ILE A 75 18.43 -9.19 -16.06
N VAL A 76 17.23 -9.35 -15.51
CA VAL A 76 16.94 -10.11 -14.29
C VAL A 76 16.28 -11.43 -14.73
N GLU A 77 16.82 -12.57 -14.31
CA GLU A 77 16.30 -13.89 -14.68
C GLU A 77 15.74 -14.63 -13.46
N PHE A 78 14.60 -15.31 -13.65
CA PHE A 78 14.06 -16.25 -12.67
C PHE A 78 14.83 -17.57 -12.68
N GLN A 79 15.51 -17.88 -11.58
CA GLN A 79 16.13 -19.17 -11.32
C GLN A 79 15.17 -20.06 -10.54
N ARG A 80 14.98 -21.31 -11.00
CA ARG A 80 14.17 -22.31 -10.29
C ARG A 80 14.95 -22.83 -9.09
N VAL A 81 14.47 -22.54 -7.88
CA VAL A 81 15.17 -22.83 -6.61
C VAL A 81 14.64 -24.07 -5.90
N VAL A 82 13.33 -24.34 -5.98
CA VAL A 82 12.72 -25.45 -5.21
C VAL A 82 11.59 -26.12 -6.00
N ASP A 83 11.62 -27.45 -6.01
CA ASP A 83 10.51 -28.31 -6.42
C ASP A 83 9.83 -28.85 -5.15
N LEU A 84 8.72 -28.22 -4.72
CA LEU A 84 7.95 -28.66 -3.55
C LEU A 84 7.11 -29.90 -3.91
N PRO A 85 7.18 -31.02 -3.17
CA PRO A 85 6.45 -32.25 -3.47
C PRO A 85 4.93 -32.18 -3.17
N TYR A 86 4.41 -31.00 -2.87
CA TYR A 86 3.03 -30.69 -2.51
C TYR A 86 2.63 -29.34 -3.11
N HIS A 87 1.33 -29.07 -3.21
CA HIS A 87 0.82 -27.76 -3.59
C HIS A 87 0.97 -26.77 -2.41
N ALA A 88 1.75 -25.70 -2.59
CA ALA A 88 1.83 -24.60 -1.64
C ALA A 88 0.62 -23.66 -1.83
N THR A 89 -0.21 -23.53 -0.79
CA THR A 89 -1.44 -22.72 -0.84
C THR A 89 -1.16 -21.22 -0.75
N SER A 90 -0.08 -20.81 -0.09
CA SER A 90 0.49 -19.46 -0.15
C SER A 90 2.01 -19.53 0.01
N SER A 91 2.74 -18.75 -0.77
CA SER A 91 4.20 -18.61 -0.68
C SER A 91 4.58 -17.13 -0.62
N ARG A 92 5.37 -16.72 0.39
CA ARG A 92 5.90 -15.35 0.49
C ARG A 92 7.41 -15.32 0.73
N LEU A 93 8.05 -14.28 0.21
CA LEU A 93 9.44 -13.93 0.52
C LEU A 93 9.54 -13.47 1.96
N LEU A 94 10.71 -13.69 2.54
CA LEU A 94 11.01 -13.46 3.94
C LEU A 94 12.44 -12.95 4.05
N GLY A 95 12.72 -12.10 5.04
CA GLY A 95 14.09 -11.80 5.42
C GLY A 95 14.79 -13.05 6.00
N ASN A 96 15.39 -13.86 5.13
CA ASN A 96 16.28 -15.00 5.39
C ASN A 96 15.89 -16.02 6.52
N GLN A 97 15.14 -17.11 6.20
CA GLN A 97 15.24 -18.51 6.78
C GLN A 97 14.18 -19.52 6.22
N ALA A 98 14.19 -20.84 6.58
CA ALA A 98 13.54 -21.97 5.81
C ALA A 98 12.69 -23.07 6.54
N GLY A 99 11.78 -23.92 5.96
CA GLY A 99 11.17 -24.11 4.60
C GLY A 99 9.89 -25.04 4.56
N GLU A 100 8.66 -24.66 4.10
CA GLU A 100 7.23 -25.20 4.32
C GLU A 100 6.97 -26.77 4.28
N SER A 101 5.86 -27.47 4.68
CA SER A 101 4.39 -27.19 4.77
C SER A 101 3.43 -28.15 5.58
N LYS A 102 2.10 -27.83 5.61
CA LYS A 102 0.83 -28.53 6.09
C LYS A 102 0.05 -27.75 7.17
N LEU A 103 -0.27 -26.50 6.85
CA LEU A 103 -0.05 -25.32 7.72
C LEU A 103 1.00 -25.60 8.82
N ILE A 104 2.11 -26.14 8.33
CA ILE A 104 3.35 -26.16 9.07
C ILE A 104 4.05 -24.94 8.57
N LEU A 105 4.03 -23.89 9.40
CA LEU A 105 4.81 -22.71 9.15
C LEU A 105 6.27 -23.15 9.13
N ARG A 106 6.83 -23.09 7.93
CA ARG A 106 8.24 -23.21 7.61
C ARG A 106 8.46 -22.44 6.28
N THR A 107 9.64 -21.86 6.10
CA THR A 107 9.87 -20.59 5.36
C THR A 107 10.49 -20.76 3.95
N HIS A 108 11.68 -20.25 3.53
CA HIS A 108 12.60 -20.98 2.60
C HIS A 108 14.12 -20.57 2.57
N ASP A 109 15.02 -21.54 2.28
CA ASP A 109 16.49 -21.38 2.06
C ASP A 109 16.80 -21.35 0.55
N LEU A 110 17.82 -20.58 0.13
CA LEU A 110 18.14 -20.31 -1.28
C LEU A 110 18.61 -21.54 -2.09
N THR A 111 18.93 -22.65 -1.42
CA THR A 111 19.28 -23.94 -2.01
C THR A 111 18.20 -25.01 -1.81
N GLY A 112 17.04 -24.63 -1.26
CA GLY A 112 15.89 -25.49 -1.04
C GLY A 112 15.88 -26.30 0.26
N ASN A 113 16.79 -26.06 1.21
CA ASN A 113 16.77 -26.77 2.49
C ASN A 113 15.64 -26.27 3.42
N VAL A 114 15.45 -26.99 4.52
CA VAL A 114 14.50 -26.69 5.61
C VAL A 114 15.31 -26.44 6.89
N ASN A 115 15.08 -25.32 7.59
CA ASN A 115 15.88 -24.92 8.76
C ASN A 115 15.09 -25.02 10.07
N ASN A 116 13.79 -24.71 10.06
CA ASN A 116 12.89 -24.76 11.21
C ASN A 116 11.50 -25.29 10.78
N GLU A 117 10.62 -25.65 11.72
CA GLU A 117 9.31 -26.27 11.46
C GLU A 117 8.32 -26.10 12.64
N ARG A 118 7.10 -25.59 12.37
CA ARG A 118 5.98 -25.48 13.32
C ARG A 118 4.61 -25.79 12.74
N THR A 119 3.99 -26.90 13.14
CA THR A 119 2.60 -27.26 12.77
C THR A 119 1.58 -26.45 13.57
N LEU A 120 0.59 -25.85 12.90
CA LEU A 120 -0.57 -25.24 13.53
C LEU A 120 -1.88 -25.88 13.04
N THR A 121 -2.82 -26.13 13.96
CA THR A 121 -4.16 -26.63 13.65
C THR A 121 -5.09 -25.48 13.26
N ALA A 122 -5.42 -25.37 11.97
CA ALA A 122 -6.47 -24.51 11.45
C ALA A 122 -7.32 -25.30 10.44
N GLU A 123 -8.58 -24.91 10.25
CA GLU A 123 -9.44 -25.45 9.20
C GLU A 123 -9.23 -24.73 7.85
N ALA A 124 -8.92 -23.43 7.89
CA ALA A 124 -8.56 -22.63 6.72
C ALA A 124 -7.61 -21.47 7.10
N THR A 125 -7.09 -20.78 6.10
CA THR A 125 -6.30 -19.54 6.21
C THR A 125 -6.66 -18.61 5.08
N ASP A 126 -6.79 -17.31 5.37
CA ASP A 126 -7.16 -16.29 4.39
C ASP A 126 -6.03 -15.24 4.23
N GLY A 127 -5.91 -14.67 3.03
CA GLY A 127 -5.12 -13.48 2.78
C GLY A 127 -3.61 -13.65 2.78
N GLU A 128 -2.94 -12.65 3.35
CA GLU A 128 -1.51 -12.41 3.21
C GLU A 128 -0.71 -12.83 4.46
N ILE A 129 0.59 -13.05 4.27
CA ILE A 129 1.53 -13.32 5.37
C ILE A 129 2.22 -12.00 5.74
N ALA A 130 1.95 -11.50 6.95
CA ALA A 130 2.60 -10.31 7.48
C ALA A 130 3.92 -10.65 8.19
N LEU A 131 4.89 -9.74 8.14
CA LEU A 131 6.24 -9.95 8.63
C LEU A 131 6.73 -8.79 9.51
N HIS A 132 7.51 -9.10 10.54
CA HIS A 132 8.25 -8.11 11.31
C HIS A 132 9.47 -8.75 12.00
N GLY A 133 10.66 -8.59 11.41
CA GLY A 133 11.88 -9.23 11.90
C GLY A 133 11.73 -10.76 11.94
N SER A 134 11.93 -11.36 13.10
CA SER A 134 11.75 -12.80 13.35
C SER A 134 10.28 -13.26 13.30
N SER A 135 9.31 -12.35 13.42
CA SER A 135 7.88 -12.69 13.56
C SER A 135 7.18 -12.79 12.20
N VAL A 136 6.56 -13.95 11.96
CA VAL A 136 5.71 -14.27 10.81
C VAL A 136 4.27 -14.41 11.30
N ALA A 137 3.31 -13.76 10.66
CA ALA A 137 1.90 -13.82 11.04
C ALA A 137 0.99 -14.14 9.86
N ILE A 138 -0.08 -14.90 10.11
CA ILE A 138 -1.09 -15.28 9.10
C ILE A 138 -2.49 -15.32 9.72
N CYS A 139 -3.51 -14.93 8.95
CA CYS A 139 -4.91 -15.10 9.35
C CYS A 139 -5.32 -16.58 9.26
N VAL A 140 -5.95 -17.10 10.32
CA VAL A 140 -6.38 -18.49 10.42
C VAL A 140 -7.83 -18.61 10.89
N TYR A 141 -8.51 -19.64 10.40
CA TYR A 141 -9.85 -20.06 10.84
C TYR A 141 -9.74 -21.32 11.69
N ASP A 142 -10.27 -21.30 12.92
CA ASP A 142 -10.15 -22.41 13.88
C ASP A 142 -11.30 -23.44 13.82
N GLY A 143 -12.34 -23.18 13.05
CA GLY A 143 -13.54 -24.03 12.92
C GLY A 143 -14.76 -23.57 13.72
N SER A 144 -14.70 -22.45 14.46
CA SER A 144 -15.88 -21.91 15.15
C SER A 144 -16.97 -21.50 14.15
N ASP A 145 -18.22 -21.94 14.36
CA ASP A 145 -19.34 -21.74 13.42
C ASP A 145 -19.77 -20.27 13.28
N ASN A 146 -19.02 -19.53 12.47
CA ASN A 146 -19.19 -18.11 12.20
C ASN A 146 -20.14 -17.92 11.02
N SER A 147 -21.32 -17.35 11.27
CA SER A 147 -22.37 -17.08 10.29
C SER A 147 -22.08 -15.87 9.41
N PHE A 148 -20.85 -15.77 8.88
CA PHE A 148 -20.39 -14.73 7.97
C PHE A 148 -20.84 -15.08 6.54
N VAL A 149 -22.06 -14.69 6.18
CA VAL A 149 -22.69 -15.12 4.91
C VAL A 149 -22.17 -14.33 3.70
N SER A 150 -21.64 -13.13 3.93
CA SER A 150 -21.18 -12.18 2.89
C SER A 150 -19.66 -12.09 2.74
N CYS A 151 -18.88 -12.33 3.82
CA CYS A 151 -17.46 -12.04 3.85
C CYS A 151 -16.63 -12.94 2.93
N LEU A 152 -15.71 -12.36 2.15
CA LEU A 152 -14.59 -13.12 1.56
C LEU A 152 -13.49 -13.29 2.61
N GLY A 153 -13.63 -14.33 3.42
CA GLY A 153 -12.72 -14.74 4.47
C GLY A 153 -13.50 -15.32 5.65
N LYS A 154 -12.96 -16.34 6.31
CA LYS A 154 -13.54 -16.93 7.53
C LYS A 154 -12.66 -16.81 8.76
N SER A 155 -11.38 -16.49 8.55
CA SER A 155 -10.36 -16.40 9.59
C SER A 155 -10.82 -15.50 10.73
N ASN A 156 -10.75 -16.03 11.94
CA ASN A 156 -11.20 -15.43 13.19
C ASN A 156 -10.05 -15.24 14.18
N GLN A 157 -8.84 -15.72 13.85
CA GLN A 157 -7.63 -15.59 14.65
C GLN A 157 -6.48 -15.13 13.73
N ILE A 158 -5.50 -14.43 14.32
CA ILE A 158 -4.16 -14.29 13.71
C ILE A 158 -3.21 -15.20 14.48
N ALA A 159 -2.57 -16.12 13.76
CA ALA A 159 -1.48 -16.93 14.28
C ALA A 159 -0.16 -16.18 14.06
N ILE A 160 0.66 -16.04 15.11
CA ILE A 160 1.95 -15.36 15.07
C ILE A 160 3.02 -16.37 15.50
N TRP A 161 3.97 -16.65 14.61
CA TRP A 161 5.13 -17.48 14.86
C TRP A 161 6.39 -16.64 14.90
N ASP A 162 7.07 -16.62 16.05
CA ASP A 162 8.43 -16.13 16.13
C ASP A 162 9.41 -17.24 15.69
N THR A 163 10.13 -16.99 14.61
CA THR A 163 10.97 -17.99 13.92
C THR A 163 12.28 -18.32 14.64
N GLU A 164 12.78 -17.43 15.51
CA GLU A 164 14.02 -17.63 16.26
C GLU A 164 13.80 -18.46 17.53
N SER A 165 12.86 -18.04 18.38
CA SER A 165 12.48 -18.75 19.61
C SER A 165 11.58 -19.96 19.34
N GLY A 166 10.92 -19.99 18.18
CA GLY A 166 9.93 -21.00 17.84
C GLY A 166 8.63 -20.88 18.64
N ASN A 167 8.35 -19.72 19.24
CA ASN A 167 7.11 -19.46 19.97
C ASN A 167 5.94 -19.24 19.01
N LEU A 168 4.76 -19.74 19.36
CA LEU A 168 3.56 -19.69 18.52
C LEU A 168 2.39 -19.15 19.35
N THR A 169 1.95 -17.95 19.02
CA THR A 169 0.87 -17.22 19.70
C THR A 169 -0.37 -17.20 18.80
N ARG A 170 -1.56 -17.14 19.39
CA ARG A 170 -2.79 -16.74 18.69
C ARG A 170 -3.42 -15.56 19.40
N ILE A 171 -4.03 -14.70 18.61
CA ILE A 171 -4.92 -13.62 19.06
C ILE A 171 -6.22 -13.75 18.27
N ASP A 172 -7.34 -13.80 18.98
CA ASP A 172 -8.66 -13.72 18.36
C ASP A 172 -8.85 -12.34 17.74
N ILE A 173 -9.38 -12.27 16.52
CA ILE A 173 -9.66 -11.02 15.81
C ILE A 173 -10.89 -10.39 16.47
N PRO A 174 -10.75 -9.24 17.17
CA PRO A 174 -11.87 -8.67 17.90
C PRO A 174 -12.95 -8.23 16.92
N GLN A 175 -14.20 -8.56 17.21
CA GLN A 175 -15.34 -8.16 16.40
C GLN A 175 -15.82 -6.74 16.81
N ASP A 176 -16.74 -6.17 16.05
CA ASP A 176 -17.50 -4.97 16.43
C ASP A 176 -18.82 -5.41 17.13
N GLU A 177 -19.38 -4.58 18.00
CA GLU A 177 -20.64 -4.92 18.69
C GLU A 177 -21.87 -4.82 17.77
N ARG A 178 -21.74 -4.15 16.61
CA ARG A 178 -22.83 -4.00 15.62
C ARG A 178 -22.92 -5.17 14.65
N ALA A 179 -21.77 -5.66 14.17
CA ALA A 179 -21.66 -6.67 13.11
C ALA A 179 -20.28 -7.34 13.11
N PRO A 180 -20.13 -8.53 12.50
CA PRO A 180 -18.81 -9.11 12.22
C PRO A 180 -17.94 -8.19 11.35
N GLN A 181 -16.61 -8.24 11.55
CA GLN A 181 -15.64 -7.60 10.67
C GLN A 181 -15.23 -8.57 9.56
N CYS A 182 -15.74 -8.37 8.34
CA CYS A 182 -15.21 -8.99 7.14
C CYS A 182 -13.81 -8.43 6.82
N HIS A 183 -12.87 -9.29 6.43
CA HIS A 183 -11.56 -8.89 5.93
C HIS A 183 -10.99 -9.94 4.98
N ARG A 184 -10.22 -9.52 3.97
CA ARG A 184 -9.50 -10.46 3.10
C ARG A 184 -8.32 -11.17 3.76
N GLY A 185 -7.92 -10.76 4.97
CA GLY A 185 -6.69 -11.22 5.62
C GLY A 185 -5.43 -10.45 5.21
N ASN A 186 -5.58 -9.23 4.69
CA ASN A 186 -4.47 -8.29 4.48
C ASN A 186 -4.26 -7.44 5.74
N PHE A 187 -3.11 -7.58 6.38
CA PHE A 187 -2.72 -6.86 7.59
C PHE A 187 -1.21 -6.65 7.63
N GLN A 188 -0.72 -5.77 8.51
CA GLN A 188 0.71 -5.60 8.75
C GLN A 188 1.00 -5.39 10.24
N PHE A 189 2.25 -5.61 10.67
CA PHE A 189 2.69 -5.19 12.00
C PHE A 189 2.85 -3.67 12.03
N ALA A 190 2.01 -2.97 12.80
CA ALA A 190 2.17 -1.54 13.06
C ALA A 190 3.37 -1.28 14.01
N THR A 191 3.69 -2.25 14.87
CA THR A 191 4.93 -2.33 15.67
C THR A 191 5.18 -3.82 15.99
N PRO A 192 6.34 -4.22 16.55
CA PRO A 192 6.51 -5.58 17.09
C PRO A 192 5.56 -5.94 18.26
N SER A 193 4.63 -5.06 18.64
CA SER A 193 3.62 -5.31 19.67
C SER A 193 2.16 -5.16 19.19
N HIS A 194 1.93 -4.65 17.97
CA HIS A 194 0.59 -4.36 17.44
C HIS A 194 0.48 -4.71 15.96
N ILE A 195 -0.66 -5.29 15.57
CA ILE A 195 -1.04 -5.56 14.18
C ILE A 195 -2.13 -4.60 13.73
N ALA A 196 -1.96 -3.98 12.56
CA ALA A 196 -2.99 -3.23 11.87
C ALA A 196 -3.72 -4.13 10.86
N LEU A 197 -5.03 -4.29 11.04
CA LEU A 197 -5.93 -5.07 10.18
C LEU A 197 -6.99 -4.13 9.55
N GLY A 198 -7.15 -4.23 8.24
CA GLY A 198 -8.19 -3.55 7.46
C GLY A 198 -9.38 -4.46 7.19
N GLY A 199 -10.53 -3.89 6.82
CA GLY A 199 -11.74 -4.64 6.48
C GLY A 199 -12.99 -3.77 6.59
N HIS A 200 -14.17 -4.39 6.64
CA HIS A 200 -15.43 -3.69 6.84
C HIS A 200 -16.43 -4.47 7.71
N LEU A 201 -17.49 -3.82 8.16
CA LEU A 201 -18.64 -4.51 8.76
C LEU A 201 -19.43 -5.30 7.71
N ASP A 202 -19.91 -6.48 8.11
CA ASP A 202 -20.76 -7.35 7.28
C ASP A 202 -22.05 -6.61 6.83
N PRO A 203 -22.24 -6.39 5.51
CA PRO A 203 -23.40 -5.66 4.96
C PRO A 203 -24.75 -6.38 5.17
N SER A 204 -24.74 -7.61 5.70
CA SER A 204 -25.94 -8.36 6.12
C SER A 204 -26.45 -7.95 7.50
N HIS A 205 -25.62 -7.28 8.30
CA HIS A 205 -25.85 -7.01 9.73
C HIS A 205 -25.92 -5.52 10.05
N ASP A 206 -25.10 -4.68 9.39
CA ASP A 206 -25.18 -3.22 9.41
C ASP A 206 -24.86 -2.65 8.02
N LYS A 207 -24.77 -1.33 7.84
CA LYS A 207 -24.14 -0.77 6.62
C LYS A 207 -22.67 -1.22 6.54
N PRO A 208 -22.06 -1.34 5.34
CA PRO A 208 -20.61 -1.45 5.23
C PRO A 208 -19.94 -0.14 5.70
N TYR A 209 -19.08 -0.25 6.71
CA TYR A 209 -18.15 0.81 7.14
C TYR A 209 -16.74 0.29 6.97
N SER A 210 -15.85 1.08 6.38
CA SER A 210 -14.43 0.78 6.29
C SER A 210 -13.79 0.86 7.69
N LEU A 211 -13.14 -0.22 8.12
CA LEU A 211 -12.63 -0.45 9.48
C LEU A 211 -11.11 -0.64 9.48
N GLN A 212 -10.41 0.19 10.24
CA GLN A 212 -9.01 -0.04 10.58
C GLN A 212 -8.90 -0.39 12.07
N ARG A 213 -8.36 -1.57 12.38
CA ARG A 213 -8.19 -2.06 13.75
C ARG A 213 -6.72 -2.23 14.08
N SER A 214 -6.29 -1.73 15.24
CA SER A 214 -5.01 -2.05 15.87
C SER A 214 -5.24 -3.12 16.93
N ILE A 215 -4.57 -4.25 16.82
CA ILE A 215 -4.72 -5.43 17.70
C ILE A 215 -3.39 -5.66 18.44
N PRO A 216 -3.36 -5.59 19.79
CA PRO A 216 -2.15 -5.82 20.55
C PRO A 216 -1.85 -7.32 20.63
N ILE A 217 -0.59 -7.68 20.34
CA ILE A 217 -0.12 -9.08 20.30
C ILE A 217 -0.14 -9.71 21.70
N THR A 218 0.09 -8.90 22.74
CA THR A 218 -0.14 -9.28 24.14
C THR A 218 -1.33 -8.47 24.67
N THR A 219 -2.50 -9.09 24.72
CA THR A 219 -3.73 -8.46 25.21
C THR A 219 -3.66 -8.21 26.72
N SER A 220 -4.23 -7.08 27.17
CA SER A 220 -4.38 -6.78 28.60
C SER A 220 -5.60 -5.89 28.84
N GLU A 221 -6.10 -5.80 30.07
CA GLU A 221 -7.23 -4.91 30.38
C GLU A 221 -6.89 -3.41 30.12
N GLN A 222 -5.59 -3.07 30.14
CA GLN A 222 -5.06 -1.72 29.92
C GLN A 222 -4.79 -1.42 28.44
N ASN A 223 -4.57 -2.43 27.60
CA ASN A 223 -4.44 -2.31 26.16
C ASN A 223 -5.32 -3.36 25.46
N LYS A 224 -6.48 -2.89 24.98
CA LYS A 224 -7.46 -3.66 24.21
C LYS A 224 -7.33 -3.45 22.70
N GLY A 225 -6.31 -2.73 22.25
CA GLY A 225 -6.20 -2.23 20.89
C GLY A 225 -7.03 -0.98 20.62
N ARG A 226 -7.13 -0.63 19.34
CA ARG A 226 -7.82 0.57 18.85
C ARG A 226 -8.68 0.21 17.64
N LEU A 227 -9.78 0.93 17.44
CA LEU A 227 -10.67 0.78 16.30
C LEU A 227 -10.99 2.16 15.72
N PHE A 228 -10.91 2.28 14.41
CA PHE A 228 -11.18 3.50 13.66
C PHE A 228 -12.23 3.19 12.60
N HIS A 229 -13.30 3.99 12.55
CA HIS A 229 -14.37 3.88 11.57
C HIS A 229 -14.20 4.98 10.53
N GLN A 230 -14.19 4.61 9.25
CA GLN A 230 -14.17 5.57 8.16
C GLN A 230 -15.58 5.67 7.56
N HIS A 231 -15.92 6.86 7.06
CA HIS A 231 -17.28 7.38 6.95
C HIS A 231 -18.24 6.51 6.12
N GLU A 232 -19.54 6.64 6.37
CA GLU A 232 -20.56 6.21 5.40
C GLU A 232 -20.41 7.03 4.12
N ASN A 233 -19.93 6.42 3.03
CA ASN A 233 -20.44 6.64 1.67
C ASN A 233 -19.78 5.64 0.73
N PHE A 234 -20.28 4.40 0.80
CA PHE A 234 -19.88 3.32 -0.08
C PHE A 234 -21.07 2.94 -0.95
N GLU A 235 -20.88 3.00 -2.27
CA GLU A 235 -21.78 2.32 -3.19
C GLU A 235 -21.77 0.81 -2.91
N TYR A 236 -22.82 0.09 -3.30
CA TYR A 236 -23.03 -1.32 -2.96
C TYR A 236 -22.05 -2.25 -3.71
N GLY A 237 -20.79 -2.23 -3.33
CA GLY A 237 -19.72 -3.13 -3.76
C GLY A 237 -19.37 -4.15 -2.68
N ASN A 238 -19.07 -5.37 -3.11
CA ASN A 238 -18.46 -6.38 -2.23
C ASN A 238 -16.95 -6.13 -2.01
N ASP A 239 -16.35 -5.19 -2.76
CA ASP A 239 -14.90 -4.97 -2.78
C ASP A 239 -14.36 -4.44 -1.45
N HIS A 240 -13.10 -4.78 -1.16
CA HIS A 240 -12.68 -4.97 0.23
C HIS A 240 -11.59 -4.00 0.63
N ASP A 241 -11.84 -3.31 1.72
CA ASP A 241 -10.86 -2.55 2.46
C ASP A 241 -9.76 -3.47 2.99
N ALA A 242 -8.52 -3.04 2.83
CA ALA A 242 -7.35 -3.80 3.20
C ALA A 242 -6.16 -2.88 3.46
N ILE A 243 -5.12 -3.46 4.06
CA ILE A 243 -3.87 -2.76 4.38
C ILE A 243 -2.89 -2.94 3.20
N ALA A 244 -2.22 -1.86 2.82
CA ALA A 244 -1.20 -1.89 1.78
C ALA A 244 -0.06 -2.84 2.17
N ILE A 245 0.35 -3.70 1.23
CA ILE A 245 1.37 -4.72 1.47
C ILE A 245 2.76 -4.06 1.48
N PRO A 246 3.61 -4.32 2.50
CA PRO A 246 4.98 -3.80 2.53
C PRO A 246 5.90 -4.56 1.56
N GLY A 247 6.77 -3.83 0.85
CA GLY A 247 7.76 -4.38 -0.10
C GLY A 247 9.18 -4.47 0.45
N SER A 248 9.33 -4.28 1.76
CA SER A 248 10.60 -4.39 2.49
C SER A 248 10.37 -4.93 3.89
N SER A 249 11.37 -5.61 4.44
CA SER A 249 11.40 -5.99 5.86
C SER A 249 11.75 -4.82 6.79
N ALA A 250 12.15 -3.67 6.23
CA ALA A 250 12.30 -2.43 6.97
C ALA A 250 10.95 -1.91 7.52
N HIS A 251 10.99 -1.31 8.72
CA HIS A 251 9.81 -0.72 9.34
C HIS A 251 9.27 0.47 8.52
N ASN A 252 7.95 0.64 8.51
CA ASN A 252 7.30 1.87 8.05
C ASN A 252 6.71 2.57 9.26
N ASP A 253 6.95 3.88 9.39
CA ASP A 253 6.35 4.74 10.42
C ASP A 253 4.87 5.03 10.12
N VAL A 254 4.36 4.55 8.98
CA VAL A 254 2.98 4.72 8.52
C VAL A 254 2.33 3.40 8.12
N VAL A 255 1.03 3.29 8.40
CA VAL A 255 0.15 2.23 7.90
C VAL A 255 -0.84 2.84 6.93
N VAL A 256 -1.03 2.18 5.79
CA VAL A 256 -1.96 2.61 4.74
C VAL A 256 -3.13 1.63 4.63
N HIS A 257 -4.35 2.15 4.73
CA HIS A 257 -5.61 1.44 4.61
C HIS A 257 -6.34 1.95 3.37
N HIS A 258 -6.51 1.12 2.34
CA HIS A 258 -7.25 1.51 1.13
C HIS A 258 -8.73 1.15 1.25
N HIS A 259 -9.58 1.93 0.58
CA HIS A 259 -11.03 1.84 0.73
C HIS A 259 -11.71 1.11 -0.44
N GLN A 260 -12.99 0.75 -0.26
CA GLN A 260 -13.82 0.18 -1.33
C GLN A 260 -13.84 1.09 -2.58
N HIS A 261 -14.11 0.50 -3.76
CA HIS A 261 -14.01 1.14 -5.08
C HIS A 261 -12.61 1.65 -5.51
N GLN A 262 -11.56 1.42 -4.72
CA GLN A 262 -10.16 1.76 -5.06
C GLN A 262 -9.90 3.24 -5.38
N SER A 263 -10.83 4.15 -5.09
CA SER A 263 -10.70 5.58 -5.45
C SER A 263 -9.97 6.40 -4.38
N ARG A 264 -9.81 5.87 -3.15
CA ARG A 264 -9.23 6.55 -1.99
C ARG A 264 -8.45 5.60 -1.08
N PHE A 265 -7.50 6.14 -0.34
CA PHE A 265 -6.78 5.48 0.75
C PHE A 265 -6.51 6.43 1.92
N THR A 266 -6.31 5.87 3.10
CA THR A 266 -5.93 6.59 4.32
C THR A 266 -4.60 6.13 4.87
N VAL A 267 -3.69 7.08 5.08
CA VAL A 267 -2.38 6.90 5.72
C VAL A 267 -2.48 7.37 7.16
N ALA A 268 -1.98 6.58 8.11
CA ALA A 268 -1.92 6.93 9.53
C ALA A 268 -0.55 6.59 10.12
N ASP A 269 -0.01 7.49 10.94
CA ASP A 269 1.19 7.27 11.74
C ASP A 269 1.02 6.06 12.69
N VAL A 270 2.05 5.21 12.82
CA VAL A 270 1.99 4.01 13.68
C VAL A 270 1.71 4.33 15.15
N GLY A 271 2.13 5.50 15.64
CA GLY A 271 1.86 5.98 16.99
C GLY A 271 0.37 6.25 17.25
N LEU A 272 -0.42 6.56 16.21
CA LEU A 272 -1.88 6.58 16.33
C LEU A 272 -2.43 5.17 16.56
N LEU A 273 -1.83 4.14 15.97
CA LEU A 273 -2.32 2.77 16.09
C LEU A 273 -1.92 2.13 17.42
N THR A 274 -0.75 2.46 17.98
CA THR A 274 -0.34 1.98 19.32
C THR A 274 -0.96 2.78 20.47
N GLY A 275 -1.36 4.04 20.22
CA GLY A 275 -1.83 4.96 21.27
C GLY A 275 -0.72 5.81 21.89
N GLU A 276 0.51 5.73 21.39
CA GLU A 276 1.60 6.65 21.73
C GLU A 276 1.30 8.10 21.32
N ILE A 277 0.54 8.28 20.23
CA ILE A 277 -0.09 9.55 19.86
C ILE A 277 -1.52 9.56 20.44
N PRO A 278 -1.81 10.42 21.43
CA PRO A 278 -3.15 10.52 22.01
C PRO A 278 -4.13 11.09 20.99
N SER A 279 -5.06 10.26 20.56
CA SER A 279 -6.20 10.67 19.75
C SER A 279 -7.46 10.10 20.36
N GLU A 280 -8.44 10.95 20.65
CA GLU A 280 -9.75 10.47 21.07
C GLU A 280 -10.55 10.05 19.84
N ALA A 281 -11.20 8.89 19.91
CA ALA A 281 -12.30 8.56 19.02
C ALA A 281 -13.47 9.47 19.42
N GLN A 282 -13.54 10.67 18.84
CA GLN A 282 -14.54 11.64 19.25
C GLN A 282 -15.94 11.15 18.84
N PRO A 283 -16.95 11.28 19.72
CA PRO A 283 -18.31 10.88 19.40
C PRO A 283 -18.86 11.75 18.27
N THR A 284 -19.76 11.16 17.48
CA THR A 284 -20.40 11.79 16.33
C THR A 284 -20.94 13.20 16.67
N PRO A 285 -20.50 14.27 15.97
CA PRO A 285 -21.12 15.59 16.09
C PRO A 285 -22.61 15.49 15.77
N GLY A 286 -23.47 15.89 16.72
CA GLY A 286 -24.89 15.47 16.81
C GLY A 286 -25.84 15.80 15.64
N TYR A 287 -25.33 16.36 14.55
CA TYR A 287 -26.00 16.53 13.25
C TYR A 287 -25.93 15.25 12.40
N PHE A 288 -24.87 14.45 12.60
CA PHE A 288 -24.60 13.17 11.91
C PHE A 288 -25.14 11.94 12.66
N MET A 289 -25.81 12.13 13.81
CA MET A 289 -26.54 11.04 14.47
C MET A 289 -27.87 10.80 13.75
N ASP A 290 -28.08 9.58 13.24
CA ASP A 290 -29.41 9.12 12.86
C ASP A 290 -30.29 9.03 14.12
N LYS A 291 -31.36 9.85 14.14
CA LYS A 291 -32.26 10.02 15.29
C LYS A 291 -33.16 8.82 15.55
N ASP A 292 -33.35 7.96 14.55
CA ASP A 292 -34.18 6.76 14.67
C ASP A 292 -33.34 5.52 15.05
N LEU A 293 -32.01 5.59 14.94
CA LEU A 293 -31.09 4.48 15.27
C LEU A 293 -30.32 4.62 16.59
N PHE A 294 -30.07 5.83 17.12
CA PHE A 294 -29.28 6.07 18.35
C PHE A 294 -27.86 5.45 18.34
N LYS A 295 -27.30 5.12 17.18
CA LYS A 295 -25.92 4.63 17.04
C LYS A 295 -24.94 5.80 16.99
N ASP A 296 -23.78 5.66 17.64
CA ASP A 296 -22.62 6.51 17.39
C ASP A 296 -21.92 5.97 16.12
N LEU A 297 -22.00 6.72 15.02
CA LEU A 297 -21.70 6.20 13.68
C LEU A 297 -20.24 6.46 13.24
N PHE A 298 -19.53 7.37 13.91
CA PHE A 298 -18.26 7.90 13.43
C PHE A 298 -17.16 7.90 14.51
N HIS A 299 -16.10 7.14 14.23
CA HIS A 299 -14.80 7.22 14.90
C HIS A 299 -13.70 7.43 13.85
N VAL A 300 -13.87 8.48 13.05
CA VAL A 300 -12.87 8.94 12.07
C VAL A 300 -11.60 9.36 12.82
N PHE A 301 -10.44 9.23 12.17
CA PHE A 301 -9.19 9.88 12.62
C PHE A 301 -9.42 11.38 12.86
N SER A 302 -9.71 11.72 14.12
CA SER A 302 -9.99 13.08 14.58
C SER A 302 -8.69 13.88 14.72
N ASP A 303 -7.61 13.16 15.01
CA ASP A 303 -6.24 13.60 14.77
C ASP A 303 -5.92 13.52 13.26
N LYS A 304 -6.23 14.62 12.57
CA LYS A 304 -5.84 14.90 11.17
C LYS A 304 -4.42 15.49 11.06
N ALA A 305 -3.71 15.67 12.18
CA ALA A 305 -2.29 16.03 12.16
C ALA A 305 -1.43 14.79 11.89
N ASN A 306 -1.85 13.60 12.32
CA ASN A 306 -1.07 12.36 12.18
C ASN A 306 -1.72 11.30 11.27
N ALA A 307 -2.87 11.59 10.64
CA ALA A 307 -3.49 10.75 9.61
C ALA A 307 -4.17 11.57 8.49
N ARG A 308 -4.16 11.04 7.26
CA ARG A 308 -4.69 11.68 6.05
C ARG A 308 -5.42 10.68 5.15
N THR A 309 -6.54 11.11 4.57
CA THR A 309 -7.21 10.41 3.47
C THR A 309 -6.89 11.13 2.15
N LEU A 310 -6.65 10.37 1.08
CA LEU A 310 -6.15 10.83 -0.22
C LEU A 310 -6.82 10.01 -1.35
N TYR A 311 -6.72 10.49 -2.59
CA TYR A 311 -7.26 9.82 -3.78
C TYR A 311 -6.24 8.91 -4.46
N GLY A 312 -6.73 7.83 -5.07
CA GLY A 312 -5.99 6.86 -5.86
C GLY A 312 -6.17 5.39 -5.42
N SER A 313 -5.89 4.48 -6.34
CA SER A 313 -5.89 3.02 -6.15
C SER A 313 -4.53 2.50 -5.69
N LEU A 314 -4.55 1.41 -4.94
CA LEU A 314 -3.38 0.61 -4.58
C LEU A 314 -3.50 -0.78 -5.19
N PHE A 315 -2.36 -1.41 -5.49
CA PHE A 315 -2.31 -2.82 -5.86
C PHE A 315 -2.55 -3.68 -4.61
N ASP A 316 -3.77 -4.19 -4.45
CA ASP A 316 -4.28 -4.90 -3.25
C ASP A 316 -3.64 -6.28 -2.98
N ARG A 317 -2.90 -6.81 -3.96
CA ARG A 317 -2.23 -8.13 -3.95
C ARG A 317 -0.72 -8.06 -4.16
N LEU A 318 -0.16 -6.87 -4.31
CA LEU A 318 1.27 -6.66 -4.55
C LEU A 318 1.82 -5.58 -3.62
N PRO A 319 3.11 -5.65 -3.24
CA PRO A 319 3.71 -4.64 -2.40
C PRO A 319 3.63 -3.24 -3.01
N SER A 320 3.08 -2.31 -2.24
CA SER A 320 2.86 -0.91 -2.63
C SER A 320 3.44 0.10 -1.64
N LEU A 321 3.86 -0.33 -0.43
CA LEU A 321 4.42 0.50 0.63
C LEU A 321 5.87 0.11 0.94
N VAL A 322 6.83 1.04 0.90
CA VAL A 322 8.25 0.81 1.24
C VAL A 322 8.90 2.08 1.81
N GLY A 323 9.46 2.02 3.03
CA GLY A 323 10.25 3.10 3.61
C GLY A 323 9.49 4.44 3.68
N ASN A 324 8.21 4.36 4.06
CA ASN A 324 7.21 5.45 4.02
C ASN A 324 6.85 5.99 2.62
N LYS A 325 7.40 5.43 1.54
CA LYS A 325 6.96 5.68 0.17
C LYS A 325 5.81 4.74 -0.19
N LEU A 326 4.81 5.25 -0.92
CA LEU A 326 3.62 4.54 -1.36
C LEU A 326 3.44 4.71 -2.87
N LEU A 327 3.36 3.61 -3.60
CA LEU A 327 3.00 3.60 -5.03
C LEU A 327 1.48 3.60 -5.17
N VAL A 328 0.97 4.63 -5.83
CA VAL A 328 -0.46 4.89 -6.05
C VAL A 328 -0.70 4.99 -7.55
N GLN A 329 -1.85 4.49 -8.00
CA GLN A 329 -2.38 4.71 -9.34
C GLN A 329 -3.56 5.69 -9.24
N GLU A 330 -3.66 6.64 -10.17
CA GLU A 330 -4.73 7.65 -10.22
C GLU A 330 -5.37 7.59 -11.62
N HIS A 331 -6.69 7.43 -11.68
CA HIS A 331 -7.45 7.46 -12.92
C HIS A 331 -7.81 8.91 -13.24
N ILE A 332 -7.46 9.36 -14.44
CA ILE A 332 -7.78 10.70 -14.96
C ILE A 332 -8.71 10.54 -16.16
N GLU A 333 -9.88 11.21 -16.12
CA GLU A 333 -10.88 11.20 -17.19
C GLU A 333 -10.69 12.40 -18.15
N GLU A 334 -10.88 12.19 -19.45
CA GLU A 334 -10.84 13.21 -20.51
C GLU A 334 -12.05 14.17 -20.45
N TYR A 335 -12.07 15.06 -19.46
CA TYR A 335 -12.91 16.26 -19.51
C TYR A 335 -12.27 17.32 -20.42
N GLU A 336 -12.28 17.03 -21.73
CA GLU A 336 -11.90 17.90 -22.86
C GLU A 336 -10.50 18.56 -22.79
N HIS A 337 -9.52 17.93 -23.47
CA HIS A 337 -8.19 18.45 -23.85
C HIS A 337 -7.03 18.34 -22.82
N ASP A 338 -6.25 17.24 -22.90
CA ASP A 338 -4.80 17.30 -23.22
C ASP A 338 -4.13 15.90 -23.13
N GLU A 339 -4.16 15.11 -24.22
CA GLU A 339 -3.31 13.91 -24.34
C GLU A 339 -1.81 14.27 -24.26
N ASP A 340 -1.42 15.43 -24.79
CA ASP A 340 -0.02 15.87 -24.92
C ASP A 340 0.68 16.19 -23.57
N ASN A 341 -0.08 16.44 -22.49
CA ASN A 341 0.49 16.85 -21.19
C ASN A 341 0.63 15.71 -20.15
N TYR A 342 -0.05 14.56 -20.34
CA TYR A 342 -0.02 13.45 -19.38
C TYR A 342 0.69 12.21 -19.95
N HIS A 343 1.79 11.81 -19.33
CA HIS A 343 2.52 10.57 -19.66
C HIS A 343 1.90 9.32 -19.01
N GLY A 344 0.57 9.28 -18.96
CA GLY A 344 -0.18 8.11 -18.51
C GLY A 344 -0.19 7.00 -19.56
N TYR A 345 -0.82 5.88 -19.21
CA TYR A 345 -1.12 4.79 -20.13
C TYR A 345 -2.63 4.55 -20.16
N HIS A 346 -3.17 4.11 -21.30
CA HIS A 346 -4.61 3.85 -21.42
C HIS A 346 -5.02 2.70 -20.49
N ALA A 347 -6.09 2.88 -19.72
CA ALA A 347 -6.65 1.80 -18.93
C ALA A 347 -7.25 0.73 -19.87
N SER A 348 -6.79 -0.52 -19.73
CA SER A 348 -7.13 -1.66 -20.60
C SER A 348 -8.63 -1.98 -20.71
N HIS A 349 -9.43 -1.47 -19.77
CA HIS A 349 -10.87 -1.75 -19.64
C HIS A 349 -11.77 -0.48 -19.70
N SER A 350 -11.23 0.73 -19.86
CA SER A 350 -12.05 1.96 -19.85
C SER A 350 -12.69 2.28 -21.20
N SER A 351 -14.00 2.54 -21.21
CA SER A 351 -14.71 3.05 -22.37
C SER A 351 -14.61 4.57 -22.48
N PHE A 352 -13.83 5.04 -23.47
CA PHE A 352 -13.50 6.44 -23.76
C PHE A 352 -12.61 7.12 -22.71
N GLY A 353 -11.44 7.58 -23.16
CA GLY A 353 -10.69 8.67 -22.56
C GLY A 353 -10.42 8.60 -21.07
N THR A 354 -9.90 7.47 -20.55
CA THR A 354 -9.28 7.49 -19.20
C THR A 354 -7.84 7.00 -19.26
N PHE A 355 -6.98 7.73 -18.57
CA PHE A 355 -5.56 7.43 -18.42
C PHE A 355 -5.26 7.04 -16.97
N GLN A 356 -4.39 6.05 -16.80
CA GLN A 356 -3.78 5.74 -15.51
C GLN A 356 -2.45 6.46 -15.40
N VAL A 357 -2.30 7.26 -14.34
CA VAL A 357 -1.06 7.92 -13.94
C VAL A 357 -0.55 7.28 -12.65
N LEU A 358 0.76 7.08 -12.55
CA LEU A 358 1.40 6.56 -11.34
C LEU A 358 1.97 7.71 -10.52
N TYR A 359 1.67 7.71 -9.23
CA TYR A 359 2.20 8.66 -8.26
C TYR A 359 2.95 7.94 -7.14
N LEU A 360 4.11 8.49 -6.78
CA LEU A 360 4.86 8.12 -5.59
C LEU A 360 4.53 9.14 -4.49
N TYR A 361 3.89 8.70 -3.43
CA TYR A 361 3.67 9.51 -2.22
C TYR A 361 4.73 9.15 -1.18
N ASP A 362 5.54 10.09 -0.71
CA ASP A 362 6.53 9.86 0.37
C ASP A 362 6.07 10.56 1.66
N PHE A 363 5.84 9.77 2.72
CA PHE A 363 5.36 10.22 4.02
C PHE A 363 6.47 10.33 5.09
N ASP A 364 7.74 10.21 4.72
CA ASP A 364 8.84 10.44 5.65
C ASP A 364 8.87 11.89 6.14
N GLN A 365 8.56 12.06 7.41
CA GLN A 365 8.43 13.37 8.04
C GLN A 365 9.77 14.09 8.18
N GLY A 366 10.90 13.38 8.15
CA GLY A 366 12.24 13.97 8.11
C GLY A 366 12.56 14.56 6.73
N ARG A 367 12.43 13.74 5.67
CA ARG A 367 12.63 14.16 4.27
C ARG A 367 11.72 15.34 3.92
N CYS A 368 10.43 15.26 4.27
CA CYS A 368 9.47 16.34 3.97
C CYS A 368 9.74 17.63 4.75
N LYS A 369 10.14 17.57 6.03
CA LYS A 369 10.53 18.77 6.81
C LYS A 369 11.78 19.43 6.23
N ALA A 370 12.77 18.64 5.80
CA ALA A 370 13.98 19.16 5.16
C ALA A 370 13.67 19.87 3.83
N LEU A 371 12.79 19.31 2.98
CA LEU A 371 12.36 19.94 1.73
C LEU A 371 11.65 21.29 1.97
N ARG A 372 10.73 21.36 2.94
CA ARG A 372 10.04 22.63 3.26
C ARG A 372 10.99 23.73 3.79
N GLN A 373 12.08 23.35 4.44
CA GLN A 373 13.08 24.29 4.96
C GLN A 373 13.99 24.92 3.89
N LEU A 374 13.97 24.43 2.64
CA LEU A 374 14.75 25.00 1.54
C LEU A 374 14.32 26.42 1.19
N SER A 375 15.29 27.32 0.99
CA SER A 375 15.06 28.73 0.63
C SER A 375 14.34 28.91 -0.72
N PRO A 376 13.19 29.62 -0.77
CA PRO A 376 12.40 29.74 -2.01
C PRO A 376 13.10 30.40 -3.20
N GLY A 377 14.04 31.31 -2.96
CA GLY A 377 14.77 32.04 -4.01
C GLY A 377 16.14 31.45 -4.38
N SER A 378 16.51 30.29 -3.84
CA SER A 378 17.82 29.68 -4.11
C SER A 378 17.77 28.15 -4.08
N GLU A 379 17.55 27.51 -2.93
CA GLU A 379 17.64 26.05 -2.83
C GLU A 379 16.45 25.33 -3.47
N ARG A 380 15.24 25.92 -3.42
CA ARG A 380 14.09 25.39 -4.17
C ARG A 380 14.28 25.49 -5.68
N GLN A 381 15.00 26.51 -6.17
CA GLN A 381 15.28 26.70 -7.60
C GLN A 381 16.41 25.77 -8.11
N ASP A 382 17.44 25.53 -7.29
CA ASP A 382 18.45 24.49 -7.55
C ASP A 382 17.78 23.11 -7.65
N LEU A 383 16.93 22.77 -6.68
CA LEU A 383 16.19 21.51 -6.67
C LEU A 383 15.26 21.39 -7.89
N GLU A 384 14.49 22.42 -8.25
CA GLU A 384 13.65 22.38 -9.46
C GLU A 384 14.49 22.14 -10.72
N THR A 385 15.63 22.83 -10.85
CA THR A 385 16.54 22.67 -11.99
C THR A 385 17.07 21.23 -12.08
N ARG A 386 17.55 20.68 -10.97
CA ARG A 386 18.06 19.31 -10.89
C ARG A 386 16.99 18.24 -11.12
N LEU A 387 15.75 18.47 -10.66
CA LEU A 387 14.61 17.61 -10.97
C LEU A 387 14.33 17.61 -12.49
N LYS A 388 14.34 18.79 -13.11
CA LYS A 388 14.08 18.99 -14.55
C LYS A 388 15.16 18.42 -15.46
N GLU A 389 16.43 18.56 -15.08
CA GLU A 389 17.57 17.95 -15.79
C GLU A 389 17.48 16.42 -15.77
N ARG A 390 17.05 15.84 -14.64
CA ARG A 390 16.90 14.39 -14.48
C ARG A 390 15.65 13.85 -15.18
N ASN A 391 14.52 14.55 -15.04
CA ASN A 391 13.25 14.23 -15.69
C ASN A 391 12.59 15.55 -16.16
N PRO A 392 12.62 15.85 -17.47
CA PRO A 392 11.98 17.06 -18.03
C PRO A 392 10.48 17.16 -17.72
N ASN A 393 9.86 16.01 -17.44
CA ASN A 393 8.43 15.84 -17.17
C ASN A 393 8.20 15.50 -15.68
N ALA A 394 9.14 15.81 -14.79
CA ALA A 394 8.90 15.71 -13.35
C ALA A 394 7.77 16.67 -12.95
N ASN A 395 6.84 16.17 -12.15
CA ASN A 395 5.91 16.99 -11.38
C ASN A 395 5.98 16.51 -9.94
N VAL A 396 6.43 17.38 -9.04
CA VAL A 396 6.68 17.08 -7.63
C VAL A 396 5.95 18.12 -6.78
N VAL A 397 5.03 17.68 -5.93
CA VAL A 397 4.28 18.56 -5.02
C VAL A 397 4.68 18.24 -3.58
N VAL A 398 5.27 19.21 -2.87
CA VAL A 398 5.52 19.12 -1.42
C VAL A 398 4.29 19.65 -0.69
N MET A 399 3.51 18.76 -0.10
CA MET A 399 2.20 19.06 0.48
C MET A 399 2.28 19.37 1.98
N SER A 400 1.64 20.46 2.42
CA SER A 400 1.54 20.80 3.86
C SER A 400 0.22 21.39 4.35
N ARG A 401 -0.77 21.63 3.48
CA ARG A 401 -2.16 21.92 3.91
C ARG A 401 -2.84 20.70 4.54
N MET A 402 -3.82 20.89 5.45
CA MET A 402 -4.62 19.82 6.05
C MET A 402 -5.93 19.66 5.25
N PHE A 403 -5.79 19.11 4.04
CA PHE A 403 -6.91 18.72 3.20
C PHE A 403 -7.87 17.77 3.92
N TYR A 404 -9.16 18.09 3.85
CA TYR A 404 -10.26 17.25 4.25
C TYR A 404 -11.01 16.76 3.01
N THR A 405 -10.61 15.62 2.45
CA THR A 405 -11.64 14.72 1.90
C THR A 405 -12.36 14.15 3.12
N SER A 406 -13.58 14.62 3.35
CA SER A 406 -14.61 13.69 3.79
C SER A 406 -14.84 12.69 2.66
N ILE A 407 -15.42 11.54 2.97
CA ILE A 407 -15.82 10.59 1.92
C ILE A 407 -17.00 11.18 1.11
N GLU A 408 -17.71 12.18 1.66
CA GLU A 408 -18.90 12.83 1.11
C GLU A 408 -18.64 14.07 0.24
N GLU A 409 -17.64 14.90 0.56
CA GLU A 409 -17.33 16.12 -0.18
C GLU A 409 -16.30 15.86 -1.29
N GLU A 410 -16.59 16.33 -2.49
CA GLU A 410 -15.65 16.44 -3.61
C GLU A 410 -14.71 17.66 -3.48
N GLU A 411 -15.05 18.62 -2.60
CA GLU A 411 -14.37 19.90 -2.51
C GLU A 411 -13.06 19.87 -1.68
N ASP A 412 -12.06 20.61 -2.15
CA ASP A 412 -10.80 20.89 -1.47
C ASP A 412 -11.01 21.77 -0.21
N THR A 413 -11.59 21.21 0.86
CA THR A 413 -11.81 21.92 2.13
C THR A 413 -10.62 21.77 3.09
N GLU A 414 -10.39 22.80 3.92
CA GLU A 414 -9.36 22.87 4.96
C GLU A 414 -10.04 23.11 6.30
N LYS A 415 -9.53 22.47 7.36
CA LYS A 415 -10.14 22.48 8.70
C LYS A 415 -10.09 23.88 9.34
N ASP A 416 -9.04 24.65 9.06
CA ASP A 416 -8.96 26.05 9.43
C ASP A 416 -9.80 26.90 8.48
N THR A 417 -10.84 27.55 9.03
CA THR A 417 -11.78 28.38 8.27
C THR A 417 -11.54 29.89 8.44
N SER A 418 -10.33 30.29 8.83
CA SER A 418 -9.83 31.67 8.80
C SER A 418 -9.88 32.31 7.39
N ALA A 419 -9.69 33.62 7.32
CA ALA A 419 -9.74 34.35 6.04
C ALA A 419 -8.51 34.04 5.17
N GLU A 420 -7.39 33.81 5.83
CA GLU A 420 -6.09 33.44 5.31
C GLU A 420 -6.18 32.09 4.59
N TRP A 421 -6.68 31.05 5.27
CA TRP A 421 -6.87 29.73 4.67
C TRP A 421 -7.96 29.71 3.59
N LYS A 422 -9.07 30.44 3.75
CA LYS A 422 -10.09 30.60 2.69
C LYS A 422 -9.56 31.30 1.45
N THR A 423 -8.58 32.18 1.59
CA THR A 423 -7.90 32.83 0.45
C THR A 423 -6.90 31.88 -0.21
N HIS A 424 -6.12 31.13 0.58
CA HIS A 424 -5.19 30.10 0.07
C HIS A 424 -5.92 29.01 -0.70
N MET A 425 -6.95 28.39 -0.11
CA MET A 425 -7.72 27.32 -0.76
C MET A 425 -8.41 27.79 -2.03
N ARG A 426 -8.85 29.06 -2.09
CA ARG A 426 -9.35 29.65 -3.34
C ARG A 426 -8.26 29.78 -4.39
N GLN A 427 -7.06 30.25 -4.03
CA GLN A 427 -5.94 30.35 -4.98
C GLN A 427 -5.50 28.98 -5.50
N VAL A 428 -5.50 27.94 -4.65
CA VAL A 428 -5.26 26.55 -5.05
C VAL A 428 -6.34 26.08 -6.04
N TRP A 429 -7.63 26.30 -5.74
CA TRP A 429 -8.74 25.93 -6.62
C TRP A 429 -8.74 26.69 -7.95
N GLU A 430 -8.55 28.02 -7.92
CA GLU A 430 -8.42 28.86 -9.14
C GLU A 430 -7.22 28.41 -10.00
N THR A 431 -6.11 28.00 -9.38
CA THR A 431 -4.93 27.47 -10.08
C THR A 431 -5.18 26.08 -10.68
N LYS A 432 -5.88 25.19 -9.96
CA LYS A 432 -6.29 23.86 -10.44
C LYS A 432 -7.20 24.00 -11.66
N TRP A 433 -8.25 24.82 -11.54
CA TRP A 433 -9.22 25.14 -12.61
C TRP A 433 -8.57 25.81 -13.83
N ALA A 434 -7.52 26.61 -13.63
CA ALA A 434 -6.73 27.16 -14.73
C ALA A 434 -5.84 26.11 -15.42
N ARG A 435 -5.31 25.11 -14.69
CA ARG A 435 -4.55 23.98 -15.27
C ARG A 435 -5.46 23.06 -16.07
N GLU A 436 -6.64 22.74 -15.55
CA GLU A 436 -7.68 21.91 -16.20
C GLU A 436 -8.18 22.51 -17.53
N LYS A 437 -7.95 23.81 -17.77
CA LYS A 437 -8.27 24.49 -19.05
C LYS A 437 -7.06 24.78 -19.93
N GLY A 438 -5.86 24.36 -19.54
CA GLY A 438 -4.61 24.76 -20.21
C GLY A 438 -4.25 26.25 -20.08
N GLU A 439 -4.98 27.04 -19.28
CA GLU A 439 -4.69 28.45 -18.98
C GLU A 439 -3.42 28.60 -18.12
N ALA A 440 -3.09 27.59 -17.30
CA ALA A 440 -1.90 27.53 -16.45
C ALA A 440 -1.12 26.21 -16.65
N LYS A 441 0.20 26.25 -16.46
CA LYS A 441 1.05 25.05 -16.57
C LYS A 441 1.26 24.37 -15.22
N PHE A 442 1.46 23.04 -15.26
CA PHE A 442 2.02 22.30 -14.15
C PHE A 442 3.51 22.66 -13.97
N PRO A 443 3.95 23.06 -12.76
CA PRO A 443 5.35 23.31 -12.47
C PRO A 443 6.14 22.01 -12.32
N THR A 444 7.47 22.09 -12.39
CA THR A 444 8.33 20.92 -12.13
C THR A 444 8.37 20.59 -10.63
N LEU A 445 8.34 21.62 -9.79
CA LEU A 445 8.32 21.54 -8.33
C LEU A 445 7.33 22.56 -7.75
N GLU A 446 6.41 22.10 -6.91
CA GLU A 446 5.37 22.88 -6.24
C GLU A 446 5.45 22.71 -4.72
N TYR A 447 5.13 23.77 -3.98
CA TYR A 447 5.03 23.75 -2.52
C TYR A 447 3.67 24.28 -2.11
N ASP A 448 2.81 23.40 -1.59
CA ASP A 448 1.57 23.78 -0.92
C ASP A 448 1.91 24.11 0.55
N ASP A 449 2.68 25.19 0.72
CA ASP A 449 3.04 25.79 2.01
C ASP A 449 1.85 26.56 2.61
N PRO A 450 1.73 26.66 3.95
CA PRO A 450 0.63 27.34 4.60
C PRO A 450 0.76 28.87 4.51
N PRO A 451 -0.33 29.63 4.74
CA PRO A 451 -0.28 31.07 4.91
C PRO A 451 0.73 31.51 5.99
N GLU A 452 1.28 32.71 5.85
CA GLU A 452 2.31 33.22 6.76
C GLU A 452 1.83 33.22 8.22
N GLY A 453 2.62 32.59 9.09
CA GLY A 453 2.30 32.40 10.51
C GLY A 453 1.56 31.10 10.85
N CYS A 454 0.95 30.41 9.89
CA CYS A 454 0.15 29.18 10.11
C CYS A 454 1.01 27.90 10.20
N ASN A 455 1.90 27.84 11.19
CA ASN A 455 2.76 26.67 11.46
C ASN A 455 2.06 25.59 12.32
N ASP A 456 0.94 25.07 11.84
CA ASP A 456 0.24 23.94 12.43
C ASP A 456 0.98 22.61 12.14
N PRO A 457 1.29 21.76 13.15
CA PRO A 457 1.92 20.46 12.91
C PRO A 457 0.97 19.53 12.15
N ARG A 458 1.42 19.10 10.97
CA ARG A 458 0.66 18.25 10.05
C ARG A 458 1.61 17.22 9.43
N MET A 459 1.11 16.00 9.24
CA MET A 459 1.74 14.96 8.45
C MET A 459 2.03 15.54 7.06
N LEU A 460 3.30 15.65 6.71
CA LEU A 460 3.72 16.13 5.40
C LEU A 460 3.80 14.97 4.43
N TYR A 461 3.72 15.24 3.13
CA TYR A 461 4.13 14.28 2.12
C TYR A 461 4.65 14.97 0.85
N THR A 462 5.43 14.26 0.04
CA THR A 462 5.65 14.65 -1.36
C THR A 462 4.82 13.76 -2.28
N ARG A 463 4.15 14.30 -3.30
CA ARG A 463 3.58 13.54 -4.41
C ARG A 463 4.42 13.78 -5.67
N SER A 464 5.04 12.73 -6.20
CA SER A 464 5.84 12.78 -7.43
C SER A 464 5.20 11.93 -8.54
N MET A 465 4.99 12.50 -9.72
CA MET A 465 4.54 11.73 -10.89
C MET A 465 5.65 10.79 -11.38
N VAL A 466 5.32 9.50 -11.50
CA VAL A 466 6.26 8.44 -11.87
C VAL A 466 6.24 8.23 -13.40
N CYS A 467 7.40 8.33 -14.02
CA CYS A 467 7.62 8.14 -15.46
C CYS A 467 8.44 6.86 -15.68
N LEU A 468 7.74 5.75 -15.96
CA LEU A 468 8.34 4.43 -16.24
C LEU A 468 8.66 4.30 -17.74
N PRO A 469 9.94 4.26 -18.18
CA PRO A 469 10.30 4.34 -19.61
C PRO A 469 9.95 3.10 -20.45
N LYS A 470 9.38 2.07 -19.84
CA LYS A 470 8.87 0.84 -20.47
C LYS A 470 7.75 0.29 -19.59
N ILE A 471 6.50 0.48 -19.99
CA ILE A 471 5.32 -0.11 -19.37
C ILE A 471 4.46 -0.69 -20.51
N ARG A 472 3.79 -1.82 -20.27
CA ARG A 472 2.88 -2.44 -21.25
C ARG A 472 1.45 -2.12 -20.92
N ASP A 473 1.05 -2.55 -19.73
CA ASP A 473 -0.34 -2.60 -19.28
C ASP A 473 -0.49 -2.02 -17.85
N GLY A 474 0.59 -2.00 -17.05
CA GLY A 474 0.59 -1.48 -15.68
C GLY A 474 -0.26 -2.23 -14.65
N GLU A 475 -0.95 -3.31 -15.05
CA GLU A 475 -1.92 -4.05 -14.22
C GLU A 475 -1.30 -4.81 -13.03
N ALA A 476 0.01 -5.06 -13.05
CA ALA A 476 0.71 -5.90 -12.07
C ALA A 476 2.04 -5.26 -11.62
N LEU A 477 1.94 -4.11 -10.95
CA LEU A 477 3.07 -3.38 -10.41
C LEU A 477 3.33 -3.72 -8.92
N ALA A 478 4.61 -3.86 -8.57
CA ALA A 478 5.09 -4.03 -7.19
C ALA A 478 6.25 -3.07 -6.91
N MET A 479 6.40 -2.62 -5.66
CA MET A 479 7.48 -1.74 -5.21
C MET A 479 8.41 -2.43 -4.21
N THR A 480 9.68 -2.03 -4.21
CA THR A 480 10.78 -2.57 -3.38
C THR A 480 11.66 -1.45 -2.85
N THR A 481 12.66 -1.81 -2.03
CA THR A 481 13.71 -0.91 -1.51
C THR A 481 14.44 -0.11 -2.57
N SER A 482 14.60 -0.62 -3.80
CA SER A 482 15.32 0.08 -4.86
C SER A 482 14.55 0.25 -6.18
N ALA A 483 13.39 -0.38 -6.35
CA ALA A 483 12.73 -0.46 -7.65
C ALA A 483 11.19 -0.46 -7.64
N ILE A 484 10.61 -0.11 -8.79
CA ILE A 484 9.24 -0.47 -9.18
C ILE A 484 9.33 -1.56 -10.26
N ILE A 485 8.51 -2.60 -10.16
CA ILE A 485 8.57 -3.80 -10.99
C ILE A 485 7.24 -3.99 -11.70
N GLU A 486 7.25 -4.06 -13.02
CA GLU A 486 6.12 -4.61 -13.80
C GLU A 486 6.36 -6.11 -13.97
N LEU A 487 5.49 -6.94 -13.40
CA LEU A 487 5.65 -8.39 -13.40
C LEU A 487 5.45 -8.99 -14.81
N PRO A 488 6.19 -10.05 -15.17
CA PRO A 488 6.03 -10.70 -16.46
C PRO A 488 4.67 -11.41 -16.56
N THR A 489 4.17 -11.55 -17.78
CA THR A 489 2.94 -12.31 -18.05
C THR A 489 3.27 -13.60 -18.82
N ALA A 490 2.28 -14.47 -18.97
CA ALA A 490 2.34 -15.66 -19.81
C ALA A 490 2.79 -15.41 -21.27
N LYS A 491 2.73 -14.16 -21.75
CA LYS A 491 2.98 -13.77 -23.15
C LYS A 491 4.24 -12.91 -23.33
N ALA A 492 4.68 -12.18 -22.30
CA ALA A 492 5.77 -11.23 -22.40
C ALA A 492 6.58 -11.11 -21.09
N ASP A 493 7.87 -10.77 -21.24
CA ASP A 493 8.74 -10.39 -20.13
C ASP A 493 8.25 -9.11 -19.43
N GLY A 494 8.66 -8.92 -18.18
CA GLY A 494 8.38 -7.72 -17.38
C GLY A 494 9.55 -6.75 -17.36
N TYR A 495 9.49 -5.75 -16.48
CA TYR A 495 10.53 -4.73 -16.32
C TYR A 495 10.81 -4.44 -14.85
N VAL A 496 12.09 -4.17 -14.54
CA VAL A 496 12.52 -3.61 -13.24
C VAL A 496 13.01 -2.19 -13.48
N HIS A 497 12.29 -1.22 -12.93
CA HIS A 497 12.64 0.19 -12.93
C HIS A 497 13.42 0.50 -11.67
N TYR A 498 14.75 0.48 -11.76
CA TYR A 498 15.65 0.65 -10.63
C TYR A 498 15.88 2.14 -10.36
N PHE A 499 15.39 2.62 -9.21
CA PHE A 499 15.56 3.97 -8.67
C PHE A 499 16.76 4.08 -7.72
N GLY A 500 17.17 2.95 -7.13
CA GLY A 500 18.27 2.85 -6.17
C GLY A 500 17.82 2.90 -4.71
N THR A 501 18.55 2.22 -3.84
CA THR A 501 18.38 2.29 -2.38
C THR A 501 18.86 3.66 -1.87
N GLU A 502 18.09 4.28 -0.96
CA GLU A 502 18.44 5.53 -0.27
C GLU A 502 19.33 5.29 0.96
#